data_AF-A0A1M7MXC3-F1
#
_entry.id   AF-A0A1M7MXC3-F1
#
_cell.length_a   1.000
_cell.length_b   1.000
_cell.length_c   1.000
_cell.angle_alpha   90.00
_cell.angle_beta   90.00
_cell.angle_gamma   90.00
#
_symmetry.space_group_name_H-M   'P 1'
#
loop_
_entity.id
_entity.type
_entity.pdbx_description
1 polymer ?
#
loop_
_entity_poly.entity_id
_entity_poly.type
_entity_poly.pdbx_seq_one_letter_code
_entity_poly.pdbx_strand_id
1 'polypeptide(L)'
;MGLEIIEEYKKKLGLTTAELAERSGVPKGTLDKILSGVTKDPKLETLKAIARVLGLSLDDFDDTIEDSTNIINSYKDLLTVYTRSKNNLSQAEKMKLAQIILSDDEEEG
;
A
#
# COMPACT_ATOMS: atom_id res chain seq x y z
N MET A 1 -4.37 0.28 -13.84
CA MET A 1 -2.96 0.23 -13.46
C MET A 1 -2.74 1.43 -12.56
N GLY A 2 -2.40 1.19 -11.30
CA GLY A 2 -2.33 2.15 -10.21
C GLY A 2 -1.09 3.04 -10.29
N LEU A 3 -0.86 3.68 -11.43
CA LEU A 3 0.35 4.46 -11.69
C LEU A 3 0.41 5.76 -10.87
N GLU A 4 -0.69 6.18 -10.22
CA GLU A 4 -0.68 7.33 -9.30
C GLU A 4 0.29 7.14 -8.12
N ILE A 5 0.54 5.89 -7.72
CA ILE A 5 1.44 5.55 -6.62
C ILE A 5 2.88 6.05 -6.87
N ILE A 6 3.27 6.19 -8.15
CA ILE A 6 4.58 6.72 -8.55
C ILE A 6 4.72 8.17 -8.06
N GLU A 7 3.70 9.00 -8.23
CA GLU A 7 3.72 10.40 -7.79
C GLU A 7 3.74 10.50 -6.27
N GLU A 8 2.96 9.65 -5.60
CA GLU A 8 2.90 9.59 -4.14
C GLU A 8 4.24 9.20 -3.51
N TYR A 9 4.85 8.10 -3.95
CA TYR A 9 6.12 7.62 -3.40
C TYR A 9 7.29 8.54 -3.78
N LYS A 10 7.28 9.11 -4.99
CA LYS A 10 8.25 10.15 -5.36
C LYS A 10 8.21 11.33 -4.37
N LYS A 11 7.02 11.80 -3.99
CA LYS A 11 6.84 12.86 -2.98
C LYS A 11 7.26 12.41 -1.59
N LYS A 12 6.89 11.20 -1.16
CA LYS A 12 7.30 10.63 0.15
C LYS A 12 8.81 10.55 0.30
N LEU A 13 9.52 10.23 -0.78
CA LEU A 13 10.99 10.17 -0.83
C LEU A 13 11.66 11.53 -1.07
N GLY A 14 10.89 12.60 -1.26
CA GLY A 14 11.41 13.94 -1.53
C GLY A 14 12.13 14.08 -2.87
N LEU A 15 11.85 13.19 -3.84
CA LEU A 15 12.52 13.16 -5.13
C LEU A 15 11.88 14.13 -6.12
N THR A 16 12.70 14.80 -6.91
CA THR A 16 12.22 15.48 -8.12
C THR A 16 12.00 14.48 -9.26
N THR A 17 11.19 14.83 -10.26
CA THR A 17 11.04 14.00 -11.47
C THR A 17 12.37 13.86 -12.23
N ALA A 18 13.25 14.86 -12.15
CA ALA A 18 14.58 14.80 -12.75
C ALA A 18 15.48 13.78 -12.04
N GLU A 19 15.49 13.75 -10.71
CA GLU A 19 16.23 12.74 -9.95
C GLU A 19 15.67 11.34 -10.15
N LEU A 20 14.34 11.19 -10.21
CA LEU A 20 13.74 9.89 -10.51
C LEU A 20 14.15 9.41 -11.91
N ALA A 21 14.20 10.31 -12.90
CA ALA A 21 14.67 10.01 -14.25
C ALA A 21 16.13 9.54 -14.26
N GLU A 22 17.00 10.28 -13.57
CA GLU A 22 18.42 9.96 -13.46
C GLU A 22 18.66 8.62 -12.78
N ARG A 23 18.01 8.37 -11.63
CA ARG A 23 18.18 7.15 -10.85
C ARG A 23 17.56 5.91 -11.50
N SER A 24 16.44 6.06 -12.21
CA SER A 24 15.76 4.95 -12.89
C SER A 24 16.32 4.67 -14.28
N GLY A 25 17.04 5.62 -14.88
CA GLY A 25 17.43 5.54 -16.29
C GLY A 25 16.26 5.73 -17.26
N VAL A 26 15.06 6.06 -16.76
CA VAL A 26 13.89 6.36 -17.58
C VAL A 26 13.94 7.84 -17.99
N PRO A 27 13.77 8.16 -19.28
CA PRO A 27 13.77 9.56 -19.72
C PRO A 27 12.72 10.40 -19.00
N LYS A 28 13.09 11.61 -18.58
CA LYS A 28 12.18 12.54 -17.88
C LYS A 28 10.86 12.74 -18.64
N GLY A 29 10.91 12.92 -19.96
CA GLY A 29 9.69 13.07 -20.78
C GLY A 29 8.79 11.82 -20.80
N THR A 30 9.34 10.63 -20.57
CA THR A 30 8.56 9.40 -20.38
C THR A 30 7.89 9.40 -19.02
N LEU A 31 8.62 9.77 -17.96
CA LEU A 31 8.07 9.92 -16.62
C LEU A 31 6.96 10.98 -16.59
N ASP A 32 7.16 12.14 -17.21
CA ASP A 32 6.14 13.19 -17.29
C ASP A 32 4.86 12.69 -17.98
N LYS A 33 4.97 11.86 -19.02
CA LYS A 33 3.81 11.24 -19.69
C LYS A 33 3.11 10.20 -18.82
N ILE A 34 3.85 9.42 -18.05
CA ILE A 34 3.29 8.45 -17.10
C ILE A 34 2.54 9.21 -15.98
N LEU A 35 3.20 10.18 -15.36
CA LEU A 35 2.67 10.97 -14.24
C LEU A 35 1.47 11.84 -14.65
N SER A 36 1.41 12.29 -15.90
CA SER A 36 0.25 13.02 -16.45
C SER A 36 -0.86 12.11 -16.99
N GLY A 37 -0.68 10.79 -16.94
CA GLY A 37 -1.66 9.81 -17.42
C GLY A 37 -1.77 9.67 -18.94
N VAL A 38 -0.88 10.31 -19.70
CA VAL A 38 -0.77 10.15 -21.17
C VAL A 38 -0.32 8.73 -21.52
N THR A 39 0.62 8.18 -20.75
CA THR A 39 1.05 6.78 -20.88
C THR A 39 0.40 5.95 -19.79
N LYS A 40 -0.66 5.21 -20.15
CA LYS A 40 -1.41 4.32 -19.25
C LYS A 40 -0.85 2.90 -19.17
N ASP A 41 -0.05 2.51 -20.16
CA ASP A 41 0.53 1.17 -20.28
C ASP A 41 2.04 1.29 -20.60
N PRO A 42 2.87 1.66 -19.61
CA PRO A 42 4.32 1.69 -19.79
C PRO A 42 4.88 0.26 -19.92
N LYS A 43 6.00 0.12 -20.64
CA LYS A 43 6.68 -1.17 -20.77
C LYS A 43 7.10 -1.70 -19.39
N LEU A 44 7.09 -3.03 -19.25
CA LEU A 44 7.52 -3.71 -18.02
C LEU A 44 8.91 -3.29 -17.54
N GLU A 45 9.87 -3.09 -18.44
CA GLU A 45 11.22 -2.63 -18.09
C GLU A 45 11.21 -1.23 -17.46
N THR A 46 10.37 -0.32 -17.98
CA THR A 46 10.16 1.02 -17.43
C THR A 46 9.57 0.95 -16.03
N LEU A 47 8.53 0.12 -15.84
CA LEU A 47 7.91 -0.12 -14.53
C LEU A 47 8.93 -0.67 -13.53
N LYS A 48 9.68 -1.71 -13.89
CA LYS A 48 10.73 -2.31 -13.05
C LYS A 48 11.79 -1.29 -12.64
N ALA A 49 12.23 -0.45 -13.57
CA ALA A 49 13.22 0.59 -13.30
C ALA A 49 12.71 1.62 -12.28
N ILE A 50 11.47 2.08 -12.42
CA ILE A 50 10.84 3.02 -11.50
C ILE A 50 10.64 2.37 -10.12
N ALA A 51 10.11 1.14 -10.10
CA ALA A 51 9.85 0.37 -8.87
C ALA A 51 11.09 0.25 -7.98
N ARG A 52 12.24 -0.11 -8.59
CA ARG A 52 13.52 -0.25 -7.89
C ARG A 52 13.98 1.02 -7.19
N VAL A 53 13.74 2.19 -7.80
CA VAL A 53 14.12 3.48 -7.20
C VAL A 53 13.15 3.86 -6.09
N LEU A 54 11.86 3.57 -6.26
CA LEU A 54 10.82 3.92 -5.29
C LEU A 54 10.70 2.91 -4.14
N GLY A 55 11.40 1.77 -4.20
CA GLY A 55 11.28 0.70 -3.22
C GLY A 55 9.95 -0.06 -3.31
N LEU A 56 9.34 -0.06 -4.50
CA LEU A 56 8.08 -0.73 -4.78
C LEU A 56 8.30 -2.06 -5.52
N SER A 57 7.34 -2.95 -5.39
CA SER A 57 7.17 -4.13 -6.24
C SER A 57 6.38 -3.79 -7.50
N LEU A 58 6.24 -4.75 -8.42
CA LEU A 58 5.36 -4.55 -9.58
C LEU A 58 3.88 -4.63 -9.24
N ASP A 59 3.55 -5.36 -8.19
CA ASP A 59 2.19 -5.52 -7.67
C ASP A 59 1.63 -4.19 -7.16
N ASP A 60 2.52 -3.30 -6.67
CA ASP A 60 2.18 -1.96 -6.23
C ASP A 60 1.60 -1.06 -7.33
N PHE A 61 1.78 -1.40 -8.61
CA PHE A 61 1.20 -0.68 -9.74
C PHE A 61 -0.10 -1.32 -10.26
N ASP A 62 -0.59 -2.38 -9.61
CA ASP A 62 -1.89 -2.94 -9.93
C ASP A 62 -3.00 -2.16 -9.19
N ASP A 63 -4.19 -2.09 -9.78
CA ASP A 63 -5.33 -1.38 -9.17
C ASP A 63 -5.91 -2.15 -7.95
N THR A 64 -5.29 -3.26 -7.56
CA THR A 64 -5.75 -4.13 -6.47
C THR A 64 -5.50 -3.54 -5.07
N ILE A 65 -4.74 -2.44 -4.95
CA ILE A 65 -4.44 -1.78 -3.67
C ILE A 65 -5.52 -0.76 -3.27
N GLU A 66 -6.79 -1.09 -3.43
CA GLU A 66 -7.87 -0.39 -2.69
C GLU A 66 -8.05 -0.96 -1.26
N ASP A 67 -7.38 -2.06 -0.91
CA ASP A 67 -7.66 -2.78 0.33
C ASP A 67 -6.78 -2.40 1.54
N SER A 68 -5.52 -1.98 1.37
CA SER A 68 -4.62 -1.71 2.52
C SER A 68 -5.15 -0.61 3.45
N THR A 69 -5.74 0.44 2.87
CA THR A 69 -6.33 1.55 3.62
C THR A 69 -7.64 1.14 4.29
N ASN A 70 -8.46 0.33 3.62
CA ASN A 70 -9.70 -0.23 4.19
C ASN A 70 -9.42 -1.20 5.34
N ILE A 71 -8.39 -2.04 5.21
CA ILE A 71 -7.94 -2.96 6.25
C ILE A 71 -7.46 -2.17 7.49
N ILE A 72 -6.59 -1.17 7.31
CA ILE A 72 -6.09 -0.34 8.43
C ILE A 72 -7.25 0.42 9.12
N ASN A 73 -8.20 0.96 8.36
CA ASN A 73 -9.38 1.63 8.92
C ASN A 73 -10.29 0.64 9.66
N SER A 74 -10.47 -0.58 9.12
CA SER A 74 -11.24 -1.65 9.78
C SER A 74 -10.60 -2.07 11.12
N TYR A 75 -9.27 -2.23 11.16
CA TYR A 75 -8.54 -2.50 12.41
C TYR A 75 -8.63 -1.35 13.40
N LYS A 76 -8.63 -0.10 12.93
CA LYS A 76 -8.79 1.09 13.78
C LYS A 76 -10.18 1.17 14.41
N ASP A 77 -11.22 0.76 13.71
CA ASP A 77 -12.58 0.66 14.24
C ASP A 77 -12.69 -0.44 15.31
N LEU A 78 -12.06 -1.61 15.10
CA LEU A 78 -11.95 -2.66 16.11
C LEU A 78 -11.19 -2.20 17.37
N LEU A 79 -10.06 -1.51 17.19
CA LEU A 79 -9.29 -0.91 18.28
C LEU A 79 -10.10 0.15 19.05
N THR A 80 -10.93 0.92 18.35
CA THR A 80 -11.80 1.94 18.97
C THR A 80 -12.90 1.29 19.81
N VAL A 81 -13.50 0.19 19.35
CA VAL A 81 -14.47 -0.60 20.12
C VAL A 81 -13.80 -1.21 21.36
N TYR A 82 -12.60 -1.77 21.22
CA TYR A 82 -11.84 -2.36 22.32
C TYR A 82 -11.40 -1.33 23.38
N THR A 83 -10.89 -0.17 22.96
CA THR A 83 -10.39 0.88 23.87
C THR A 83 -11.52 1.69 24.53
N ARG A 84 -12.67 1.89 23.87
CA ARG A 84 -13.86 2.48 24.51
C ARG A 84 -14.58 1.50 25.44
N SER A 85 -14.45 0.19 25.22
CA SER A 85 -15.11 -0.87 26.01
C SER A 85 -14.20 -1.57 27.02
N LYS A 86 -13.24 -0.86 27.64
CA LYS A 86 -12.55 -1.42 28.81
C LYS A 86 -13.48 -1.68 30.01
N ASN A 87 -14.72 -1.17 29.97
CA ASN A 87 -15.67 -1.30 31.07
C ASN A 87 -16.97 -2.08 30.78
N ASN A 88 -17.30 -2.50 29.55
CA ASN A 88 -18.61 -3.16 29.28
C ASN A 88 -18.60 -4.17 28.10
N LEU A 89 -17.56 -5.00 27.95
CA LEU A 89 -17.60 -6.07 26.94
C LEU A 89 -18.45 -7.25 27.43
N SER A 90 -19.42 -7.69 26.63
CA SER A 90 -20.26 -8.87 26.94
C SER A 90 -19.42 -10.15 26.97
N GLN A 91 -19.86 -11.15 27.73
CA GLN A 91 -19.18 -12.46 27.79
C GLN A 91 -19.06 -13.12 26.40
N ALA A 92 -20.06 -12.94 25.53
CA ALA A 92 -20.01 -13.46 24.15
C ALA A 92 -18.96 -12.75 23.29
N GLU A 93 -18.77 -11.45 23.49
CA GLU A 93 -17.78 -10.64 22.76
C GLU A 93 -16.36 -10.96 23.24
N LYS A 94 -16.18 -11.15 24.55
CA LYS A 94 -14.92 -11.67 25.12
C LYS A 94 -14.57 -13.06 24.57
N MET A 95 -15.56 -13.94 24.46
CA MET A 95 -15.37 -15.31 23.97
C MET A 95 -15.01 -15.35 22.49
N LYS A 96 -15.61 -14.47 21.67
CA LYS A 96 -15.21 -14.30 20.25
C LYS A 96 -13.78 -13.80 20.10
N LEU A 97 -13.38 -12.78 20.88
CA LEU A 97 -12.01 -12.27 20.83
C LEU A 97 -10.99 -13.31 21.27
N ALA A 98 -11.28 -14.03 22.35
CA ALA A 98 -10.41 -15.13 22.81
C ALA A 98 -10.29 -16.23 21.75
N GLN A 99 -11.39 -16.60 21.10
CA GLN A 99 -11.37 -17.62 20.04
C GLN A 99 -10.50 -17.19 18.86
N ILE A 100 -10.61 -15.94 18.40
CA ILE A 100 -9.79 -15.43 17.27
C ILE A 100 -8.30 -15.50 17.62
N ILE A 101 -7.91 -15.03 18.81
CA ILE A 101 -6.51 -15.05 19.27
C ILE A 101 -5.99 -16.50 19.42
N LEU A 102 -6.82 -17.41 19.93
CA LEU A 102 -6.48 -18.82 20.10
C LEU A 102 -6.46 -19.61 18.77
N SER A 103 -7.10 -19.10 17.70
CA SER A 103 -7.10 -19.73 16.38
C SER A 103 -5.84 -19.40 15.59
N ASP A 104 -5.21 -18.25 15.87
CA ASP A 104 -3.97 -17.79 15.21
C ASP A 104 -2.73 -18.55 15.70
N ASP A 105 -2.79 -19.26 16.84
CA ASP A 105 -1.70 -20.09 17.37
C ASP A 105 -1.65 -21.52 16.76
N GLU A 106 -2.61 -21.92 15.91
CA GLU A 106 -2.64 -23.27 15.30
C GLU A 106 -2.02 -23.35 13.89
N GLU A 107 -1.55 -22.23 13.32
CA GLU A 107 -0.79 -22.22 12.04
C GLU A 107 0.74 -22.15 12.26
N GLU A 108 1.29 -23.00 13.13
CA GLU A 108 2.70 -23.42 13.03
C GLU A 108 2.78 -24.95 13.12
N GLY A 109 2.77 -25.59 11.95
CA GLY A 109 3.00 -27.03 11.74
C GLY A 109 3.62 -27.31 10.39
#